data_AF-Q65GZ0-F1
#
_entry.id   AF-Q65GZ0-F1
#
_cell.length_a   1.000
_cell.length_b   1.000
_cell.length_c   1.000
_cell.angle_alpha   90.00
_cell.angle_beta   90.00
_cell.angle_gamma   90.00
#
_symmetry.space_group_name_H-M   'P 1'
#
loop_
_entity.id
_entity.type
_entity.pdbx_description
1 polymer ?
#
loop_
_entity_poly.entity_id
_entity_poly.type
_entity_poly.pdbx_seq_one_letter_code
_entity_poly.pdbx_strand_id
1 'polypeptide(L)' 'MRNSLQIPLVSYQVSGEYAQIKAASQNGWIDEKNTVLESMLAMKRAGADLIVTYFAKDIAKFLREES' A
#
# COMPACT_ATOMS: atom_id res chain seq x y z
N MET A 1 -1.22 -6.59 -17.68
CA MET A 1 -0.54 -5.32 -18.07
C MET A 1 0.98 -5.46 -17.99
N ARG A 2 1.58 -5.72 -16.82
CA ARG A 2 3.03 -5.87 -16.66
C ARG A 2 3.69 -6.89 -17.60
N ASN A 3 3.03 -8.02 -17.87
CA ASN A 3 3.55 -9.07 -18.76
C ASN A 3 3.47 -8.71 -20.26
N SER A 4 2.75 -7.65 -20.62
CA SER A 4 2.45 -7.28 -22.01
C SER A 4 3.10 -5.96 -22.43
N LEU A 5 3.57 -5.15 -21.47
CA LEU A 5 4.13 -3.83 -21.70
C LEU A 5 5.47 -3.70 -20.96
N GLN A 6 6.52 -3.25 -21.65
CA GLN A 6 7.84 -3.00 -21.08
C GLN A 6 8.06 -1.52 -20.75
N ILE A 7 7.08 -0.91 -20.07
CA ILE A 7 7.15 0.48 -19.59
C ILE A 7 6.91 0.51 -18.08
N PRO A 8 7.35 1.57 -17.37
CA PRO A 8 7.07 1.72 -15.94
C PRO A 8 5.56 1.69 -15.65
N LEU A 9 5.16 0.85 -14.70
CA LEU A 9 3.77 0.75 -14.26
C LEU A 9 3.59 1.43 -12.90
N VAL A 10 2.58 2.28 -12.79
CA VAL A 10 2.22 2.95 -11.54
C VAL A 10 0.87 2.46 -11.05
N SER A 11 0.79 2.07 -9.79
CA SER A 11 -0.48 1.77 -9.11
C SER A 11 -0.88 2.93 -8.21
N TYR A 12 -2.18 3.26 -8.16
CA TYR A 12 -2.71 4.29 -7.26
C TYR A 12 -3.65 3.62 -6.25
N GLN A 13 -3.30 3.67 -4.97
CA GLN A 13 -4.18 3.23 -3.88
C GLN A 13 -5.20 4.34 -3.61
N VAL A 14 -6.44 4.12 -4.04
CA VAL A 14 -7.48 5.15 -4.00
C VAL A 14 -7.91 5.51 -2.57
N SER A 15 -8.54 6.68 -2.44
CA SER A 15 -9.01 7.21 -1.15
C SER A 15 -9.99 6.27 -0.44
N GLY A 16 -10.81 5.52 -1.20
CA GLY A 16 -11.72 4.52 -0.66
C GLY A 16 -10.99 3.37 0.04
N GLU A 17 -9.93 2.83 -0.58
CA GLU A 17 -9.10 1.76 0.02
C GLU A 17 -8.39 2.26 1.28
N TYR A 18 -7.88 3.49 1.25
CA TYR A 18 -7.32 4.13 2.44
C TYR A 18 -8.35 4.25 3.57
N ALA A 19 -9.54 4.77 3.26
CA ALA A 19 -10.61 4.96 4.25
C ALA A 19 -11.09 3.61 4.83
N GLN A 20 -11.16 2.56 4.01
CA GLN A 20 -11.51 1.21 4.44
C GLN A 20 -10.51 0.66 5.44
N ILE A 21 -9.21 0.75 5.16
CA ILE A 21 -8.18 0.26 6.08
C ILE A 21 -8.19 1.07 7.39
N LYS A 22 -8.26 2.40 7.33
CA LYS A 22 -8.35 3.25 8.54
C LYS A 22 -9.60 2.91 9.36
N ALA A 23 -10.76 2.77 8.74
CA ALA A 23 -12.00 2.44 9.45
C ALA A 23 -11.95 1.05 10.09
N ALA A 24 -11.44 0.04 9.40
CA ALA A 24 -11.31 -1.31 9.94
C ALA A 24 -10.30 -1.37 11.10
N SER A 25 -9.18 -0.66 10.98
CA SER A 25 -8.19 -0.48 12.07
C SER A 25 -8.81 0.20 13.29
N GLN A 26 -9.54 1.31 13.10
CA GLN A 26 -10.20 2.05 14.18
C GLN A 26 -11.24 1.22 14.94
N ASN A 27 -11.91 0.29 14.25
CA ASN A 27 -12.83 -0.66 14.87
C ASN A 27 -12.13 -1.89 15.49
N GLY A 28 -10.79 -1.96 15.43
CA GLY A 28 -9.99 -3.06 15.96
C GLY A 28 -10.12 -4.37 15.19
N TRP A 29 -10.59 -4.32 13.94
CA TRP A 29 -10.80 -5.54 13.12
C TRP A 29 -9.51 -6.04 12.48
N ILE A 30 -8.57 -5.15 12.24
CA ILE A 30 -7.28 -5.45 11.59
C ILE A 30 -6.15 -4.68 12.25
N ASP A 31 -4.93 -5.20 12.13
CA ASP A 31 -3.72 -4.44 12.43
C ASP A 31 -3.36 -3.55 11.23
N GLU A 32 -3.34 -2.24 11.45
CA GLU A 32 -3.17 -1.27 10.37
C GLU A 32 -1.80 -1.38 9.70
N LYS A 33 -0.73 -1.44 10.50
CA LYS A 33 0.64 -1.44 9.99
C LYS A 33 0.87 -2.64 9.08
N ASN A 34 0.54 -3.85 9.55
CA ASN A 34 0.71 -5.07 8.78
C ASN A 34 -0.18 -5.07 7.53
N THR A 35 -1.45 -4.65 7.64
CA THR A 35 -2.37 -4.62 6.50
C THR A 35 -1.90 -3.65 5.41
N VAL A 36 -1.44 -2.45 5.80
CA VAL A 36 -0.92 -1.45 4.85
C VAL A 36 0.34 -1.96 4.15
N LEU A 37 1.28 -2.55 4.90
CA LEU A 37 2.52 -3.11 4.32
C LEU A 37 2.22 -4.29 3.39
N GLU A 38 1.28 -5.16 3.76
CA GLU A 38 0.86 -6.28 2.92
C GLU A 38 0.19 -5.81 1.62
N SER A 39 -0.65 -4.76 1.68
CA SER A 39 -1.25 -4.13 0.50
C SER A 39 -0.16 -3.60 -0.46
N MET A 40 0.87 -2.92 0.05
CA MET A 40 2.00 -2.45 -0.75
C MET A 40 2.77 -3.61 -1.39
N LEU A 41 3.04 -4.68 -0.62
CA LEU A 41 3.70 -5.88 -1.13
C LEU A 41 2.87 -6.55 -2.23
N ALA A 42 1.55 -6.61 -2.08
CA ALA A 42 0.65 -7.15 -3.09
C ALA A 42 0.68 -6.34 -4.38
N MET A 43 0.66 -5.00 -4.30
CA MET A 43 0.77 -4.12 -5.47
C MET A 43 2.14 -4.26 -6.16
N LYS A 44 3.22 -4.33 -5.38
CA LYS A 44 4.57 -4.56 -5.93
C LYS A 44 4.65 -5.91 -6.65
N ARG A 45 4.10 -6.96 -6.03
CA ARG A 45 4.02 -8.32 -6.61
C ARG A 45 3.18 -8.37 -7.88
N ALA A 46 2.11 -7.58 -7.96
CA ALA A 46 1.29 -7.45 -9.17
C ALA A 46 2.03 -6.76 -10.34
N GLY A 47 3.24 -6.23 -10.09
CA GLY A 47 4.11 -5.66 -11.11
C GLY A 47 4.16 -4.14 -11.14
N ALA A 48 3.68 -3.46 -10.10
CA ALA A 48 3.83 -2.01 -9.99
C ALA A 48 5.32 -1.63 -9.74
N ASP A 49 5.83 -0.71 -10.54
CA ASP A 49 7.16 -0.13 -10.35
C ASP A 49 7.13 1.01 -9.34
N LEU A 50 6.07 1.84 -9.39
CA LEU A 50 5.78 2.87 -8.40
C LEU A 50 4.36 2.71 -7.84
N ILE A 51 4.17 3.12 -6.59
CA ILE A 51 2.86 3.13 -5.94
C ILE A 51 2.61 4.52 -5.35
N VAL A 52 1.46 5.09 -5.70
CA VAL A 52 0.99 6.37 -5.15
C VAL A 52 -0.11 6.06 -4.15
N THR A 53 0.08 6.48 -2.91
CA THR A 53 -0.84 6.16 -1.81
C THR A 53 -0.86 7.27 -0.76
N TYR A 54 -2.00 7.43 -0.11
CA TYR A 54 -2.16 8.29 1.07
C TYR A 54 -1.37 7.78 2.29
N PHE A 55 -1.05 6.48 2.35
CA PHE A 55 -0.25 5.87 3.42
C PHE A 55 1.25 6.12 3.28
N ALA A 56 1.72 6.84 2.24
CA ALA A 56 3.14 6.97 1.95
C ALA A 56 3.97 7.50 3.14
N LYS A 57 3.43 8.47 3.89
CA LYS A 57 4.09 9.02 5.09
C LYS A 57 4.12 8.02 6.25
N ASP A 58 3.03 7.29 6.46
CA ASP A 58 2.90 6.28 7.52
C ASP A 58 3.89 5.13 7.27
N ILE A 59 3.94 4.62 6.04
CA ILE A 59 4.87 3.57 5.62
C ILE A 59 6.33 4.00 5.81
N ALA A 60 6.68 5.23 5.40
CA ALA A 60 8.02 5.76 5.60
C ALA A 60 8.40 5.86 7.09
N LYS A 61 7.43 6.03 7.98
CA LYS A 61 7.67 5.96 9.42
C LYS A 61 7.93 4.53 9.87
N PHE A 62 7.07 3.59 9.48
CA PHE A 62 7.19 2.16 9.84
C PHE A 62 8.55 1.57 9.46
N LEU A 63 9.03 1.85 8.24
CA LEU A 63 10.31 1.33 7.76
C LEU A 63 11.52 1.90 8.51
N ARG A 64 11.42 3.14 9.02
CA ARG A 64 12.47 3.74 9.84
C ARG A 64 12.53 3.17 11.25
N GLU A 65 11.40 2.73 11.79
CA GLU A 65 11.34 2.10 13.12
C GLU A 65 11.90 0.67 13.12
N GLU A 66 12.05 0.04 11.96
CA GLU A 66 12.60 -1.31 11.78
C GLU A 66 14.11 -1.35 11.43
N SER A 67 14.73 -0.18 11.24
CA SER A 67 16.18 -0.02 10.91
C SER A 67 16.99 0.38 12.13
#